data_AF-A0AAE1UJJ3-F1
#
_entry.id   AF-A0AAE1UJJ3-F1
#
_cell.length_a   1.000
_cell.length_b   1.000
_cell.length_c   1.000
_cell.angle_alpha   90.00
_cell.angle_beta   90.00
_cell.angle_gamma   90.00
#
_symmetry.space_group_name_H-M   'P 1'
#
loop_
_entity.id
_entity.type
_entity.pdbx_description
1 polymer ?
#
loop_
_entity_poly.entity_id
_entity_poly.type
_entity_poly.pdbx_seq_one_letter_code
_entity_poly.pdbx_strand_id
1 'polypeptide(L)'
;MLEALHTLLTHGSNVNAKDNSGETPLHLVRNLLRQGLHQRAAQVARVLLQAGATVDAANNEGRTLLTYSVEHLDDSLCLTQTLLNHGASVWGAADGSDKDQSVFTWFLKAVIGQRRVENCEETMAVLGVMMGEQPARMHHHVLRTMFRQSRCYKVLGPVFLKVKTLMAPHWSQPASLTTLSCRSIRAALPPPRLLPHAPYLPLPPPLLSCILLGENLNSGEAPS
;
A
#
# COMPACT_ATOMS: atom_id res chain seq x y z
N MET A 1 -11.29 -11.54 18.28
CA MET A 1 -10.08 -10.71 17.97
C MET A 1 -10.47 -9.31 17.51
N LEU A 2 -11.39 -9.13 16.55
CA LEU A 2 -11.89 -7.78 16.18
C LEU A 2 -12.69 -7.09 17.29
N GLU A 3 -13.52 -7.84 18.03
CA GLU A 3 -14.24 -7.31 19.20
C GLU A 3 -13.30 -6.89 20.33
N ALA A 4 -12.24 -7.67 20.59
CA ALA A 4 -11.22 -7.33 21.57
C ALA A 4 -10.41 -6.07 21.18
N LEU A 5 -10.21 -5.83 19.87
CA LEU A 5 -9.64 -4.58 19.39
C LEU A 5 -10.60 -3.41 19.58
N HIS A 6 -11.89 -3.58 19.26
CA HIS A 6 -12.88 -2.54 19.51
C HIS A 6 -12.97 -2.18 20.98
N THR A 7 -12.98 -3.16 21.88
CA THR A 7 -12.99 -2.89 23.32
C THR A 7 -11.71 -2.19 23.78
N LEU A 8 -10.52 -2.62 23.32
CA LEU A 8 -9.26 -1.92 23.64
C LEU A 8 -9.27 -0.46 23.18
N LEU A 9 -9.81 -0.20 21.99
CA LEU A 9 -9.91 1.14 21.43
C LEU A 9 -10.91 2.01 22.22
N THR A 10 -12.03 1.45 22.65
CA THR A 10 -13.01 2.16 23.50
C THR A 10 -12.46 2.50 24.89
N HIS A 11 -11.48 1.75 25.39
CA HIS A 11 -10.82 2.02 26.66
C HIS A 11 -9.68 3.07 26.59
N GLY A 12 -9.56 3.81 25.47
CA GLY A 12 -8.58 4.91 25.35
C GLY A 12 -7.15 4.44 25.11
N SER A 13 -6.96 3.22 24.58
CA SER A 13 -5.64 2.71 24.23
C SER A 13 -4.96 3.60 23.19
N ASN A 14 -3.69 3.95 23.42
CA ASN A 14 -2.92 4.74 22.47
C ASN A 14 -2.59 3.91 21.21
N VAL A 15 -3.34 4.16 20.13
CA VAL A 15 -3.19 3.50 18.80
C VAL A 15 -1.83 3.71 18.14
N ASN A 16 -1.06 4.69 18.60
CA ASN A 16 0.27 5.01 18.08
C ASN A 16 1.39 4.69 19.08
N ALA A 17 1.09 3.94 20.16
CA ALA A 17 2.11 3.50 21.09
C ALA A 17 3.20 2.71 20.34
N LYS A 18 4.47 3.00 20.62
CA LYS A 18 5.60 2.26 20.06
C LYS A 18 6.15 1.32 21.12
N ASP A 19 6.50 0.11 20.71
CA ASP A 19 7.24 -0.82 21.54
C ASP A 19 8.77 -0.56 21.47
N ASN A 20 9.57 -1.42 22.10
CA ASN A 20 11.03 -1.30 22.13
C ASN A 20 11.68 -1.41 20.73
N SER A 21 10.99 -1.97 19.74
CA SER A 21 11.42 -2.06 18.34
C SER A 21 10.90 -0.90 17.48
N GLY A 22 10.19 0.05 18.11
CA GLY A 22 9.54 1.16 17.41
C GLY A 22 8.27 0.73 16.67
N GLU A 23 7.82 -0.52 16.85
CA GLU A 23 6.62 -1.06 16.21
C GLU A 23 5.37 -0.47 16.87
N THR A 24 4.45 0.02 16.05
CA THR A 24 3.10 0.46 16.48
C THR A 24 2.11 -0.71 16.43
N PRO A 25 0.92 -0.61 17.05
CA PRO A 25 -0.15 -1.59 16.88
C PRO A 25 -0.43 -1.94 15.42
N LEU A 26 -0.26 -0.97 14.51
CA LEU A 26 -0.40 -1.16 13.07
C LEU A 26 0.65 -2.13 12.50
N HIS A 27 1.87 -2.17 13.04
CA HIS A 27 2.93 -3.10 12.63
C HIS A 27 2.64 -4.54 13.03
N LEU A 28 1.90 -4.77 14.12
CA LEU A 28 1.56 -6.10 14.61
C LEU A 28 0.69 -6.89 13.60
N VAL A 29 0.04 -6.19 12.66
CA VAL A 29 -0.68 -6.79 11.53
C VAL A 29 0.22 -7.69 10.67
N ARG A 30 1.53 -7.44 10.64
CA ARG A 30 2.52 -8.31 9.99
C ARG A 30 2.43 -9.76 10.48
N ASN A 31 2.14 -9.98 11.76
CA ASN A 31 2.05 -11.33 12.30
C ASN A 31 0.89 -12.12 11.67
N LEU A 32 -0.21 -11.44 11.31
CA LEU A 32 -1.32 -12.04 10.57
C LEU A 32 -0.93 -12.34 9.12
N LEU A 33 -0.16 -11.45 8.48
CA LEU A 33 0.36 -11.69 7.13
C LEU A 33 1.29 -12.91 7.08
N ARG A 34 2.16 -13.08 8.08
CA ARG A 34 3.04 -14.26 8.22
C ARG A 34 2.27 -15.57 8.44
N GLN A 35 1.06 -15.49 8.99
CA GLN A 35 0.17 -16.63 9.17
C GLN A 35 -0.71 -16.91 7.94
N GLY A 36 -0.57 -16.14 6.85
CA GLY A 36 -1.40 -16.25 5.64
C GLY A 36 -2.82 -15.70 5.81
N LEU A 37 -3.09 -14.97 6.90
CA LEU A 37 -4.41 -14.43 7.21
C LEU A 37 -4.61 -13.03 6.58
N HIS A 38 -4.40 -12.92 5.26
CA HIS A 38 -4.37 -11.63 4.55
C HIS A 38 -5.67 -10.82 4.67
N GLN A 39 -6.83 -11.48 4.60
CA GLN A 39 -8.13 -10.82 4.75
C GLN A 39 -8.34 -10.28 6.17
N ARG A 40 -7.95 -11.06 7.19
CA ARG A 40 -8.02 -10.59 8.59
C ARG A 40 -7.03 -9.47 8.83
N ALA A 41 -5.84 -9.54 8.23
CA ALA A 41 -4.85 -8.48 8.29
C ALA A 41 -5.45 -7.16 7.75
N ALA A 42 -6.13 -7.20 6.60
CA ALA A 42 -6.79 -6.03 6.02
C ALA A 42 -7.90 -5.48 6.93
N GLN A 43 -8.73 -6.35 7.51
CA GLN A 43 -9.78 -5.94 8.46
C GLN A 43 -9.21 -5.29 9.72
N VAL A 44 -8.18 -5.89 10.32
CA VAL A 44 -7.51 -5.34 11.51
C VAL A 44 -6.85 -4.01 11.19
N ALA A 45 -6.15 -3.90 10.05
CA ALA A 45 -5.56 -2.65 9.59
C ALA A 45 -6.63 -1.55 9.43
N ARG A 46 -7.76 -1.85 8.77
CA ARG A 46 -8.88 -0.90 8.62
C ARG A 46 -9.37 -0.37 9.96
N VAL A 47 -9.60 -1.25 10.94
CA VAL A 47 -10.08 -0.84 12.28
C VAL A 47 -9.06 0.06 12.98
N LEU A 48 -7.77 -0.28 12.93
CA LEU A 48 -6.71 0.53 13.53
C LEU A 48 -6.58 1.90 12.86
N LEU A 49 -6.69 1.95 11.53
CA LEU A 49 -6.64 3.20 10.77
C LEU A 49 -7.87 4.08 11.04
N GLN A 50 -9.07 3.49 11.15
CA GLN A 50 -10.28 4.20 11.57
C GLN A 50 -10.16 4.76 12.98
N ALA A 51 -9.45 4.06 13.87
CA ALA A 51 -9.15 4.53 15.21
C ALA A 51 -8.06 5.61 15.28
N GLY A 52 -7.52 6.06 14.14
CA GLY A 52 -6.54 7.15 14.06
C GLY A 52 -5.08 6.69 14.16
N ALA A 53 -4.79 5.41 13.87
CA ALA A 53 -3.41 4.95 13.72
C ALA A 53 -2.70 5.70 12.59
N THR A 54 -1.42 6.02 12.82
CA THR A 54 -0.55 6.68 11.86
C THR A 54 -0.14 5.69 10.76
N VAL A 55 -0.63 5.92 9.54
CA VAL A 55 -0.45 5.03 8.37
C VAL A 55 1.03 4.85 8.02
N ASP A 56 1.77 5.96 8.00
CA ASP A 56 3.20 6.01 7.64
C ASP A 56 4.12 5.86 8.86
N ALA A 57 3.63 5.30 9.97
CA ALA A 57 4.50 5.00 11.10
C ALA A 57 5.60 4.03 10.64
N ALA A 58 6.86 4.44 10.82
CA ALA A 58 8.03 3.59 10.62
C ALA A 58 8.53 3.04 11.96
N ASN A 59 8.91 1.76 11.96
CA ASN A 59 9.64 1.13 13.06
C ASN A 59 11.12 1.52 13.04
N ASN A 60 11.92 0.99 13.99
CA ASN A 60 13.35 1.32 14.09
C ASN A 60 14.18 0.88 12.87
N GLU A 61 13.63 0.00 12.03
CA GLU A 61 14.24 -0.43 10.77
C GLU A 61 13.78 0.39 9.55
N GLY A 62 12.97 1.43 9.77
CA GLY A 62 12.41 2.26 8.70
C GLY A 62 11.29 1.58 7.90
N ARG A 63 10.77 0.44 8.37
CA ARG A 63 9.68 -0.29 7.72
C ARG A 63 8.33 0.25 8.16
N THR A 64 7.42 0.44 7.21
CA THR A 64 6.01 0.79 7.43
C THR A 64 5.11 -0.41 7.16
N LEU A 65 3.83 -0.38 7.58
CA LEU A 65 2.91 -1.49 7.27
C LEU A 65 2.78 -1.74 5.75
N LEU A 66 2.87 -0.68 4.93
CA LEU A 66 2.86 -0.79 3.46
C LEU A 66 4.07 -1.59 2.94
N THR A 67 5.24 -1.46 3.56
CA THR A 67 6.41 -2.28 3.16
C THR A 67 6.19 -3.76 3.43
N TYR A 68 5.55 -4.11 4.56
CA TYR A 68 5.20 -5.49 4.87
C TYR A 68 4.11 -6.05 3.97
N SER A 69 3.13 -5.24 3.57
CA SER A 69 2.08 -5.70 2.66
C SER A 69 2.70 -6.14 1.34
N VAL A 70 3.51 -5.26 0.77
CA VAL A 70 4.09 -5.45 -0.55
C VAL A 70 5.09 -6.63 -0.61
N GLU A 71 5.64 -7.07 0.52
CA GLU A 71 6.42 -8.32 0.61
C GLU A 71 5.59 -9.59 0.32
N HIS A 72 4.28 -9.54 0.58
CA HIS A 72 3.32 -10.60 0.32
C HIS A 72 2.63 -10.48 -1.05
N LEU A 73 3.03 -9.50 -1.88
CA LEU A 73 2.54 -9.31 -3.26
C LEU A 73 0.99 -9.30 -3.34
N ASP A 74 0.42 -9.92 -4.39
CA ASP A 74 -1.01 -9.87 -4.70
C ASP A 74 -1.90 -10.53 -3.62
N ASP A 75 -1.36 -11.45 -2.80
CA ASP A 75 -2.10 -12.05 -1.69
C ASP A 75 -2.58 -11.00 -0.66
N SER A 76 -1.84 -9.89 -0.57
CA SER A 76 -2.13 -8.79 0.35
C SER A 76 -2.70 -7.55 -0.36
N LEU A 77 -3.16 -7.67 -1.62
CA LEU A 77 -3.62 -6.54 -2.42
C LEU A 77 -4.64 -5.67 -1.69
N CYS A 78 -5.63 -6.29 -1.05
CA CYS A 78 -6.66 -5.60 -0.26
C CYS A 78 -6.03 -4.74 0.86
N LEU A 79 -5.03 -5.26 1.56
CA LEU A 79 -4.31 -4.50 2.58
C LEU A 79 -3.47 -3.37 1.97
N THR A 80 -2.86 -3.59 0.81
CA THR A 80 -2.09 -2.56 0.10
C THR A 80 -3.01 -1.42 -0.39
N GLN A 81 -4.16 -1.74 -0.98
CA GLN A 81 -5.16 -0.76 -1.43
C GLN A 81 -5.71 0.06 -0.27
N THR A 82 -6.06 -0.60 0.84
CA THR A 82 -6.56 0.11 2.03
C THR A 82 -5.54 1.11 2.57
N LEU A 83 -4.28 0.73 2.70
CA LEU A 83 -3.23 1.66 3.16
C LEU A 83 -3.06 2.85 2.23
N LEU A 84 -3.04 2.62 0.92
CA LEU A 84 -2.91 3.68 -0.08
C LEU A 84 -4.14 4.61 -0.11
N ASN A 85 -5.34 4.07 0.08
CA ASN A 85 -6.57 4.86 0.21
C ASN A 85 -6.55 5.73 1.47
N HIS A 86 -5.94 5.24 2.54
CA HIS A 86 -5.73 6.01 3.77
C HIS A 86 -4.54 6.98 3.70
N GLY A 87 -3.86 7.09 2.54
CA GLY A 87 -2.81 8.08 2.29
C GLY A 87 -1.38 7.60 2.55
N ALA A 88 -1.13 6.29 2.57
CA ALA A 88 0.21 5.76 2.73
C ALA A 88 1.18 6.26 1.66
N SER A 89 2.38 6.66 2.08
CA SER A 89 3.44 7.14 1.21
C SER A 89 4.19 5.99 0.52
N VAL A 90 4.34 6.06 -0.81
CA VAL A 90 5.04 5.02 -1.59
C VAL A 90 6.56 5.21 -1.62
N TRP A 91 7.00 6.45 -1.42
CA TRP A 91 8.40 6.85 -1.52
C TRP A 91 9.19 6.64 -0.20
N GLY A 92 8.50 6.32 0.91
CA GLY A 92 9.09 6.21 2.24
C GLY A 92 9.36 7.57 2.89
N ALA A 93 9.60 7.57 4.21
CA ALA A 93 9.99 8.78 4.93
C ALA A 93 11.37 9.26 4.44
N ALA A 94 11.48 10.54 4.10
CA ALA A 94 12.65 11.13 3.43
C ALA A 94 13.93 11.21 4.29
N ASP A 95 13.87 10.82 5.56
CA ASP A 95 14.90 11.10 6.53
C ASP A 95 15.54 9.81 7.06
N GLY A 96 16.70 9.42 6.49
CA GLY A 96 17.58 8.45 7.14
C GLY A 96 18.45 7.58 6.23
N SER A 97 19.64 8.08 5.90
CA SER A 97 20.91 7.36 5.58
C SER A 97 21.00 6.33 4.44
N ASP A 98 19.90 5.71 3.98
CA ASP A 98 19.93 4.73 2.88
C ASP A 98 18.80 5.05 1.88
N LYS A 99 19.13 5.82 0.84
CA LYS A 99 18.21 6.39 -0.16
C LYS A 99 17.41 5.35 -0.97
N ASP A 100 17.51 4.07 -0.63
CA ASP A 100 16.96 2.97 -1.40
C ASP A 100 15.95 2.12 -0.62
N GLN A 101 15.53 2.48 0.60
CA GLN A 101 14.50 1.74 1.35
C GLN A 101 13.07 2.15 0.95
N SER A 102 12.80 2.29 -0.35
CA SER A 102 11.45 2.58 -0.85
C SER A 102 10.56 1.33 -0.80
N VAL A 103 9.25 1.54 -0.85
CA VAL A 103 8.26 0.44 -0.98
C VAL A 103 8.55 -0.43 -2.20
N PHE A 104 8.90 0.20 -3.34
CA PHE A 104 9.29 -0.53 -4.55
C PHE A 104 10.56 -1.39 -4.36
N THR A 105 11.48 -1.00 -3.49
CA THR A 105 12.70 -1.80 -3.26
C THR A 105 12.40 -3.03 -2.44
N TRP A 106 11.51 -2.92 -1.45
CA TRP A 106 10.99 -4.06 -0.70
C TRP A 106 10.17 -4.99 -1.60
N PHE A 107 9.30 -4.44 -2.45
CA PHE A 107 8.61 -5.18 -3.51
C PHE A 107 9.57 -5.99 -4.36
N LEU A 108 10.58 -5.33 -4.92
CA LEU A 108 11.51 -5.96 -5.83
C LEU A 108 12.34 -7.05 -5.13
N LYS A 109 12.75 -6.80 -3.88
CA LYS A 109 13.42 -7.82 -3.05
C LYS A 109 12.51 -9.05 -2.83
N ALA A 110 11.22 -8.84 -2.58
CA ALA A 110 10.26 -9.93 -2.40
C ALA A 110 10.08 -10.75 -3.69
N VAL A 111 9.87 -10.09 -4.84
CA VAL A 111 9.76 -10.76 -6.15
C VAL A 111 11.03 -11.55 -6.48
N ILE A 112 12.22 -10.95 -6.26
CA ILE A 112 13.51 -11.62 -6.46
C ILE A 112 13.67 -12.83 -5.53
N GLY A 113 13.28 -12.67 -4.26
CA GLY A 113 13.38 -13.72 -3.24
C GLY A 113 12.48 -14.92 -3.51
N GLN A 114 11.25 -14.68 -3.96
CA GLN A 114 10.30 -15.74 -4.31
C GLN A 114 10.66 -16.44 -5.63
N ARG A 115 11.49 -15.81 -6.48
CA ARG A 115 11.84 -16.27 -7.86
C ARG A 115 10.62 -16.56 -8.74
N ARG A 116 9.46 -16.00 -8.39
CA ARG A 116 8.20 -16.16 -9.11
C ARG A 116 7.81 -14.80 -9.69
N VAL A 117 7.36 -14.83 -10.93
CA VAL A 117 6.78 -13.66 -11.63
C VAL A 117 5.26 -13.65 -11.52
N GLU A 118 4.69 -14.80 -11.15
CA GLU A 118 3.26 -15.01 -10.92
C GLU A 118 2.85 -14.33 -9.61
N ASN A 119 1.70 -13.65 -9.60
CA ASN A 119 1.11 -12.95 -8.45
C ASN A 119 1.82 -11.67 -7.99
N CYS A 120 2.31 -10.85 -8.93
CA CYS A 120 2.79 -9.50 -8.61
C CYS A 120 2.20 -8.39 -9.49
N GLU A 121 1.30 -8.73 -10.41
CA GLU A 121 0.84 -7.80 -11.46
C GLU A 121 -0.09 -6.74 -10.90
N GLU A 122 -0.99 -7.13 -10.00
CA GLU A 122 -2.00 -6.23 -9.44
C GLU A 122 -1.36 -5.23 -8.46
N THR A 123 -0.51 -5.74 -7.56
CA THR A 123 0.26 -4.92 -6.62
C THR A 123 1.17 -3.95 -7.37
N MET A 124 1.81 -4.41 -8.45
CA MET A 124 2.67 -3.56 -9.28
C MET A 124 1.89 -2.50 -10.05
N ALA A 125 0.72 -2.82 -10.57
CA ALA A 125 -0.15 -1.84 -11.24
C ALA A 125 -0.55 -0.74 -10.26
N VAL A 126 -0.96 -1.11 -9.05
CA VAL A 126 -1.31 -0.14 -7.99
C VAL A 126 -0.11 0.74 -7.62
N LEU A 127 1.07 0.15 -7.39
CA LEU A 127 2.30 0.92 -7.13
C LEU A 127 2.69 1.80 -8.32
N GLY A 128 2.49 1.33 -9.55
CA GLY A 128 2.76 2.07 -10.78
C GLY A 128 1.89 3.30 -10.92
N VAL A 129 0.59 3.20 -10.62
CA VAL A 129 -0.33 4.35 -10.58
C VAL A 129 0.13 5.37 -9.55
N MET A 130 0.52 4.94 -8.34
CA MET A 130 0.91 5.84 -7.25
C MET A 130 2.29 6.47 -7.46
N MET A 131 3.27 5.74 -8.02
CA MET A 131 4.59 6.29 -8.33
C MET A 131 4.58 7.12 -9.62
N GLY A 132 3.67 6.81 -10.55
CA GLY A 132 3.46 7.53 -11.81
C GLY A 132 3.05 9.00 -11.64
N GLU A 133 2.74 9.43 -10.40
CA GLU A 133 2.63 10.83 -10.04
C GLU A 133 3.85 11.68 -10.42
N GLN A 134 5.05 11.08 -10.41
CA GLN A 134 6.30 11.72 -10.82
C GLN A 134 7.02 10.79 -11.81
N PRO A 135 6.64 10.79 -13.10
CA PRO A 135 7.07 9.76 -14.05
C PRO A 135 8.59 9.73 -14.24
N ALA A 136 9.25 10.89 -14.28
CA ALA A 136 10.70 10.99 -14.37
C ALA A 136 11.40 10.43 -13.11
N ARG A 137 10.87 10.72 -11.92
CA ARG A 137 11.40 10.21 -10.65
C ARG A 137 11.17 8.71 -10.53
N MET A 138 9.98 8.23 -10.89
CA MET A 138 9.63 6.81 -10.93
C MET A 138 10.56 6.05 -11.86
N HIS A 139 10.71 6.49 -13.11
CA HIS A 139 11.56 5.82 -14.08
C HIS A 139 13.01 5.72 -13.59
N HIS A 140 13.57 6.83 -13.10
CA HIS A 140 14.93 6.83 -12.55
C HIS A 140 15.06 5.89 -11.34
N HIS A 141 14.09 5.92 -10.43
CA HIS A 141 14.09 5.11 -9.21
C HIS A 141 13.93 3.62 -9.49
N VAL A 142 13.00 3.23 -10.35
CA VAL A 142 12.76 1.83 -10.74
C VAL A 142 14.01 1.27 -11.42
N LEU A 143 14.61 1.98 -12.37
CA LEU A 143 15.83 1.50 -13.01
C LEU A 143 16.98 1.40 -12.00
N ARG A 144 17.19 2.42 -11.17
CA ARG A 144 18.26 2.43 -10.16
C ARG A 144 18.13 1.27 -9.18
N THR A 145 16.93 1.00 -8.68
CA THR A 145 16.66 -0.09 -7.75
C THR A 145 16.86 -1.45 -8.41
N MET A 146 16.42 -1.62 -9.66
CA MET A 146 16.68 -2.83 -10.45
C MET A 146 18.18 -3.07 -10.66
N PHE A 147 18.95 -2.04 -11.04
CA PHE A 147 20.40 -2.17 -11.22
C PHE A 147 21.12 -2.54 -9.91
N ARG A 148 20.74 -1.93 -8.78
CA ARG A 148 21.34 -2.24 -7.48
C ARG A 148 21.01 -3.65 -6.98
N GLN A 149 19.79 -4.14 -7.19
CA GLN A 149 19.39 -5.48 -6.77
C GLN A 149 19.88 -6.57 -7.75
N SER A 150 20.30 -6.19 -8.95
CA SER A 150 20.84 -7.10 -9.97
C SER A 150 22.22 -7.63 -9.58
N ARG A 151 22.25 -8.79 -8.90
CA ARG A 151 23.49 -9.57 -8.73
C ARG A 151 23.76 -10.54 -9.89
N CYS A 152 22.72 -10.96 -10.64
CA CYS A 152 22.82 -11.85 -11.80
C CYS A 152 21.72 -11.54 -12.85
N TYR A 153 22.03 -10.70 -13.84
CA TYR A 153 21.09 -10.28 -14.89
C TYR A 153 20.57 -11.43 -15.76
N LYS A 154 21.31 -12.54 -15.88
CA LYS A 154 20.89 -13.72 -16.65
C LYS A 154 19.69 -14.45 -16.06
N VAL A 155 19.55 -14.44 -14.72
CA VAL A 155 18.46 -15.13 -14.01
C VAL A 155 17.28 -14.19 -13.78
N LEU A 156 17.57 -12.89 -13.54
CA LEU A 156 16.55 -11.88 -13.24
C LEU A 156 16.04 -11.13 -14.47
N GLY A 157 16.62 -11.36 -15.66
CA GLY A 157 16.22 -10.72 -16.91
C GLY A 157 14.72 -10.78 -17.21
N PRO A 158 14.06 -11.96 -17.11
CA PRO A 158 12.62 -12.07 -17.34
C PRO A 158 11.78 -11.28 -16.33
N VAL A 159 12.14 -11.34 -15.04
CA VAL A 159 11.49 -10.59 -13.96
C VAL A 159 11.58 -9.09 -14.23
N PHE A 160 12.78 -8.62 -14.53
CA PHE A 160 13.04 -7.21 -14.81
C PHE A 160 12.35 -6.72 -16.08
N LEU A 161 12.31 -7.55 -17.13
CA LEU A 161 11.58 -7.24 -18.35
C LEU A 161 10.08 -7.12 -18.05
N LYS A 162 9.50 -8.06 -17.30
CA LYS A 162 8.09 -8.02 -16.91
C LYS A 162 7.76 -6.78 -16.08
N VAL A 163 8.55 -6.50 -15.04
CA VAL A 163 8.40 -5.29 -14.21
C VAL A 163 8.45 -4.03 -15.07
N LYS A 164 9.44 -3.94 -15.98
CA LYS A 164 9.57 -2.81 -16.89
C LYS A 164 8.36 -2.69 -17.83
N THR A 165 7.87 -3.79 -18.38
CA THR A 165 6.71 -3.77 -19.29
C THR A 165 5.43 -3.33 -18.61
N LEU A 166 5.18 -3.78 -17.38
CA LEU A 166 4.00 -3.40 -16.61
C LEU A 166 4.04 -1.95 -16.14
N MET A 167 5.23 -1.44 -15.82
CA MET A 167 5.38 -0.06 -15.36
C MET A 167 5.56 0.98 -16.49
N ALA A 168 5.95 0.54 -17.69
CA ALA A 168 6.08 1.38 -18.88
C ALA A 168 4.92 2.35 -19.14
N PRO A 169 3.63 1.94 -19.09
CA PRO A 169 2.52 2.86 -19.33
C PRO A 169 2.49 4.02 -18.33
N HIS A 170 2.97 3.84 -17.10
CA HIS A 170 2.88 4.83 -16.04
C HIS A 170 3.96 5.93 -16.11
N TRP A 171 5.10 5.72 -16.80
CA TRP A 171 6.14 6.77 -16.98
C TRP A 171 6.28 7.31 -18.40
N SER A 172 5.73 6.64 -19.41
CA SER A 172 5.90 7.03 -20.82
C SER A 172 4.82 7.99 -21.32
N GLN A 173 3.64 7.97 -20.69
CA GLN A 173 2.51 8.83 -21.03
C GLN A 173 2.24 9.82 -19.90
N PRO A 174 1.82 11.06 -20.20
CA PRO A 174 1.32 11.97 -19.17
C PRO A 174 0.13 11.29 -18.46
N ALA A 175 0.07 11.42 -17.13
CA ALA A 175 -1.04 10.87 -16.37
C ALA A 175 -2.37 11.38 -16.93
N SER A 176 -3.33 10.47 -17.15
CA SER A 176 -4.65 10.84 -17.65
C SER A 176 -5.29 11.88 -16.73
N LEU A 177 -6.07 12.80 -17.31
CA LEU A 177 -6.81 13.81 -16.55
C LEU A 177 -7.73 13.14 -15.51
N THR A 178 -8.26 11.95 -15.81
CA THR A 178 -9.04 11.15 -14.84
C THR A 178 -8.21 10.68 -13.64
N THR A 179 -6.95 10.29 -13.86
CA THR A 179 -6.05 9.88 -12.78
C THR A 179 -5.67 11.08 -11.91
N LEU A 180 -5.40 12.22 -12.54
CA LEU A 180 -5.09 13.47 -11.84
C LEU A 180 -6.30 14.00 -11.06
N SER A 181 -7.52 13.92 -11.62
CA SER A 181 -8.73 14.35 -10.92
C SER A 181 -9.07 13.44 -9.75
N CYS A 182 -9.02 12.11 -9.93
CA CYS A 182 -9.22 11.16 -8.83
C CYS A 182 -8.20 11.38 -7.71
N ARG A 183 -6.95 11.70 -8.06
CA ARG A 183 -5.90 12.06 -7.09
C ARG A 183 -6.23 13.33 -6.34
N SER A 184 -6.57 14.42 -7.04
CA SER A 184 -6.92 15.69 -6.39
C SER A 184 -8.11 15.51 -5.45
N ILE A 185 -9.09 14.69 -5.82
CA ILE A 185 -10.22 14.33 -4.96
C ILE A 185 -9.74 13.53 -3.74
N ARG A 186 -8.90 12.50 -3.93
CA ARG A 186 -8.35 11.69 -2.83
C ARG A 186 -7.50 12.50 -1.85
N ALA A 187 -6.72 13.46 -2.35
CA ALA A 187 -5.90 14.36 -1.54
C ALA A 187 -6.72 15.45 -0.83
N ALA A 188 -7.84 15.87 -1.42
CA ALA A 188 -8.77 16.83 -0.82
C ALA A 188 -9.68 16.18 0.24
N LEU A 189 -9.93 14.87 0.12
CA LEU A 189 -10.57 14.08 1.16
C LEU A 189 -9.58 13.91 2.33
N PRO A 190 -9.92 14.29 3.57
CA PRO A 190 -9.08 13.96 4.73
C PRO A 190 -8.90 12.43 4.81
N PRO A 191 -7.82 11.92 5.46
CA PRO A 191 -7.67 10.49 5.69
C PRO A 191 -9.00 10.00 6.28
N PRO A 192 -9.56 8.86 5.82
CA PRO A 192 -10.96 8.52 5.99
C PRO A 192 -11.24 8.22 7.46
N ARG A 193 -11.36 9.30 8.24
CA ARG A 193 -11.67 9.29 9.66
C ARG A 193 -13.14 8.96 9.85
N LEU A 194 -13.98 9.19 8.84
CA LEU A 194 -15.43 9.00 8.93
C LEU A 194 -16.04 8.77 7.55
N LEU A 195 -15.84 7.60 6.92
CA LEU A 195 -16.75 7.14 5.86
C LEU A 195 -17.57 5.89 6.26
N PRO A 196 -18.33 5.91 7.38
CA PRO A 196 -19.64 5.28 7.37
C PRO A 196 -20.58 5.94 6.34
N HIS A 197 -20.22 7.13 5.83
CA HIS A 197 -21.07 7.98 4.98
C HIS A 197 -20.48 8.29 3.58
N ALA A 198 -19.67 7.38 3.02
CA ALA A 198 -19.37 7.39 1.57
C ALA A 198 -20.56 7.31 0.58
N PRO A 199 -21.83 7.03 0.95
CA PRO A 199 -22.91 7.06 -0.05
C PRO A 199 -23.27 8.48 -0.55
N TYR A 200 -22.68 9.56 -0.01
CA TYR A 200 -23.11 10.94 -0.32
C TYR A 200 -22.22 11.72 -1.31
N LEU A 201 -21.14 11.15 -1.84
CA LEU A 201 -20.55 11.74 -3.05
C LEU A 201 -21.50 11.42 -4.21
N PRO A 202 -22.15 12.40 -4.85
CA PRO A 202 -23.05 12.17 -5.98
C PRO A 202 -22.22 11.88 -7.23
N LEU A 203 -21.39 10.83 -7.16
CA LEU A 203 -20.50 10.39 -8.22
C LEU A 203 -20.96 9.01 -8.69
N PRO A 204 -20.96 8.76 -10.00
CA PRO A 204 -21.30 7.47 -10.54
C PRO A 204 -20.33 6.38 -10.00
N PRO A 205 -20.82 5.15 -9.73
CA PRO A 205 -20.03 4.05 -9.18
C PRO A 205 -18.68 3.75 -9.87
N PRO A 206 -18.53 3.87 -11.21
CA PRO A 206 -17.22 3.69 -11.85
C PRO A 206 -16.18 4.76 -11.46
N LEU A 207 -16.60 5.98 -11.10
CA LEU A 207 -15.67 7.01 -10.65
C LEU A 207 -15.27 6.79 -9.18
N LEU A 208 -16.18 6.28 -8.35
CA LEU A 208 -15.86 5.88 -6.97
C LEU A 208 -14.83 4.75 -6.91
N SER A 209 -14.96 3.74 -7.77
CA SER A 209 -13.97 2.64 -7.84
C SER A 209 -12.59 3.12 -8.32
N CYS A 210 -12.54 4.09 -9.24
CA CYS A 210 -11.29 4.75 -9.64
C CYS A 210 -10.67 5.57 -8.50
N ILE A 211 -11.48 6.26 -7.69
CA ILE A 211 -11.01 7.03 -6.54
C ILE A 211 -10.51 6.13 -5.41
N LEU A 212 -11.12 4.98 -5.18
CA LEU A 212 -10.79 4.05 -4.08
C LEU A 212 -9.87 2.87 -4.48
N LEU A 213 -9.17 2.95 -5.62
CA LEU A 213 -8.27 1.89 -6.10
C LEU A 213 -8.89 0.48 -6.06
N GLY A 214 -10.19 0.35 -6.33
CA GLY A 214 -10.87 -0.96 -6.39
C GLY A 214 -11.53 -1.47 -5.10
N GLU A 215 -11.75 -0.65 -4.07
CA GLU A 215 -12.61 -1.07 -2.96
C GLU A 215 -14.06 -1.30 -3.44
N ASN A 216 -14.45 -2.57 -3.56
CA ASN A 216 -15.86 -2.95 -3.58
C ASN A 216 -16.47 -2.61 -2.22
N LEU A 217 -17.30 -1.57 -2.18
CA LEU A 217 -18.11 -1.18 -1.01
C LEU A 217 -19.22 -2.20 -0.66
N ASN A 218 -19.26 -3.38 -1.30
CA ASN A 218 -20.27 -4.41 -1.11
C ASN A 218 -19.86 -5.48 -0.09
N SER A 219 -19.51 -5.07 1.13
CA SER A 219 -19.51 -5.99 2.28
C SER A 219 -20.09 -5.34 3.53
N GLY A 220 -21.13 -4.52 3.36
CA GLY A 220 -22.07 -4.15 4.41
C GLY A 220 -23.38 -4.87 4.14
N GLU A 221 -23.67 -5.88 4.95
CA GLU A 221 -25.00 -6.50 5.04
C GLU A 221 -26.06 -5.41 5.13
N ALA A 222 -27.11 -5.52 4.31
CA ALA A 222 -28.34 -4.80 4.54
C ALA A 222 -28.94 -5.30 5.87
N PRO A 223 -29.21 -4.44 6.87
CA PRO A 223 -30.06 -4.84 7.97
C PRO A 223 -31.50 -4.84 7.47
N SER A 224 -32.06 -6.03 7.26
CA SER A 224 -33.51 -6.26 7.27
C SER A 224 -33.98 -6.61 8.67
#